data_AF-A0A1B6K1P0-F1
#
_entry.id   AF-A0A1B6K1P0-F1
#
_cell.length_a   1.000
_cell.length_b   1.000
_cell.length_c   1.000
_cell.angle_alpha   90.00
_cell.angle_beta   90.00
_cell.angle_gamma   90.00
#
_symmetry.space_group_name_H-M   'P 1'
#
loop_
_entity.id
_entity.type
_entity.pdbx_description
1 polymer ?
#
loop_
_entity_poly.entity_id
_entity_poly.type
_entity_poly.pdbx_seq_one_letter_code
_entity_poly.pdbx_strand_id
1 'polypeptide(L)'
;QMGAQGLKMDMKDEKLSPEEEKLNKMSLEEKLKIPVSDPACVPEKPVTVTFAEVTSAAFKIKENVVRTPCGVSHMSESEGMEIFLKQDFLQRSGSFKERGACYALMMLPEAQKKKGVIAASAGNHAQALCYHGKKLGIP
;
A
#
# COMPACT_ATOMS: atom_id res chain seq x y z
N GLN A 1 -40.82 14.88 0.68
CA GLN A 1 -39.98 15.19 1.85
C GLN A 1 -40.07 14.00 2.81
N MET A 2 -39.07 13.13 2.83
CA MET A 2 -38.90 12.11 3.87
C MET A 2 -37.52 12.34 4.49
N GLY A 3 -37.53 12.57 5.79
CA GLY A 3 -36.37 13.04 6.55
C GLY A 3 -35.28 11.98 6.65
N ALA A 4 -34.07 12.36 6.27
CA ALA A 4 -32.87 11.66 6.68
C ALA A 4 -32.66 11.97 8.17
N GLN A 5 -33.04 11.04 9.04
CA GLN A 5 -32.56 11.04 10.42
C GLN A 5 -31.05 10.84 10.38
N GLY A 6 -30.32 11.90 10.71
CA GLY A 6 -28.87 11.84 10.87
C GLY A 6 -28.52 10.84 11.95
N LEU A 7 -27.83 9.76 11.55
CA LEU A 7 -26.98 9.02 12.48
C LEU A 7 -25.83 9.95 12.87
N LYS A 8 -25.99 10.66 13.98
CA LYS A 8 -24.83 11.17 14.72
C LYS A 8 -24.08 9.94 15.24
N MET A 9 -22.98 9.59 14.59
CA MET A 9 -21.98 8.76 15.23
C MET A 9 -21.37 9.63 16.34
N ASP A 10 -21.65 9.27 17.59
CA ASP A 10 -20.96 9.86 18.73
C ASP A 10 -19.47 9.49 18.61
N MET A 11 -18.67 10.43 18.09
CA MET A 11 -17.22 10.41 18.25
C MET A 11 -16.95 10.58 19.74
N LYS A 12 -16.87 9.46 20.46
CA LYS A 12 -16.27 9.47 21.80
C LYS A 12 -14.84 9.92 21.62
N ASP A 13 -14.43 10.95 22.37
CA ASP A 13 -13.04 11.28 22.62
C ASP A 13 -12.36 10.04 23.25
N GLU A 14 -11.91 9.11 22.42
CA GLU A 14 -11.12 7.97 22.84
C GLU A 14 -9.78 8.55 23.30
N LYS A 15 -9.62 8.70 24.62
CA LYS A 15 -8.38 9.19 25.22
C LYS A 15 -7.25 8.30 24.72
N LEU A 16 -6.31 8.90 24.01
CA LEU A 16 -5.08 8.25 23.57
C LEU A 16 -4.46 7.50 24.74
N SER A 17 -4.02 6.26 24.50
CA SER A 17 -3.32 5.50 25.52
C SER A 17 -2.06 6.27 25.97
N PRO A 18 -1.57 6.07 27.21
CA PRO A 18 -0.34 6.72 27.69
C PRO A 18 0.87 6.48 26.77
N GLU A 19 0.89 5.35 26.05
CA GLU A 19 1.92 5.00 25.09
C GLU A 19 1.82 5.81 23.79
N GLU A 20 0.60 5.99 23.26
CA GLU A 20 0.36 6.81 22.07
C GLU A 20 0.61 8.30 22.35
N GLU A 21 0.25 8.80 23.54
CA GLU A 21 0.54 10.17 23.96
C GLU A 21 2.05 10.41 24.06
N LYS A 22 2.79 9.44 24.60
CA LYS A 22 4.25 9.47 24.70
C LYS A 22 4.89 9.42 23.32
N LEU A 23 4.41 8.55 22.44
CA LEU A 23 4.88 8.45 21.06
C LEU A 23 4.64 9.76 20.32
N ASN A 24 3.46 10.39 20.45
CA ASN A 24 3.16 11.65 19.77
C ASN A 24 4.08 12.80 20.19
N LYS A 25 4.48 12.85 21.47
CA LYS A 25 5.38 13.87 22.03
C LYS A 25 6.85 13.68 21.65
N MET A 26 7.25 12.53 21.10
CA MET A 26 8.64 12.28 20.68
C MET A 26 8.99 13.01 19.38
N SER A 27 10.24 13.46 19.29
CA SER A 27 10.80 13.99 18.04
C SER A 27 10.88 12.89 16.96
N LEU A 28 10.93 13.30 15.70
CA LEU A 28 11.00 12.35 14.57
C LEU A 28 12.26 11.46 14.64
N GLU A 29 13.38 12.03 15.11
CA GLU A 29 14.65 11.32 15.29
C GLU A 29 14.57 10.28 16.40
N GLU A 30 13.83 10.56 17.47
CA GLU A 30 13.59 9.60 18.56
C GLU A 30 12.61 8.50 18.13
N LYS A 31 11.59 8.84 17.35
CA LYS A 31 10.64 7.87 16.75
C LYS A 31 11.37 6.88 15.84
N LEU A 32 12.32 7.37 15.01
CA LEU A 32 13.11 6.53 14.12
C LEU A 32 14.09 5.60 14.84
N LYS A 33 14.43 5.88 16.11
CA LYS A 33 15.28 5.02 16.95
C LYS A 33 14.51 3.90 17.64
N ILE A 34 13.17 3.91 17.60
CA ILE A 34 12.36 2.84 18.15
C ILE A 34 12.54 1.60 17.25
N PRO A 35 13.04 0.46 17.79
CA PRO A 35 13.16 -0.75 17.00
C PRO A 35 11.76 -1.24 16.61
N VAL A 36 11.44 -1.11 15.32
CA VAL A 36 10.19 -1.63 14.76
C VAL A 36 10.30 -3.15 14.72
N SER A 37 9.49 -3.83 15.54
CA SER A 37 9.41 -5.29 15.56
C SER A 37 8.18 -5.73 14.76
N ASP A 38 8.39 -6.54 13.73
CA ASP A 38 7.31 -7.19 13.01
C ASP A 38 7.01 -8.54 13.71
N PRO A 39 5.82 -8.70 14.34
CA PRO A 39 5.45 -9.94 15.03
C PRO A 39 5.29 -11.13 14.07
N ALA A 40 5.14 -10.88 12.76
CA ALA A 40 5.07 -11.91 11.73
C ALA A 40 6.42 -12.20 11.07
N CYS A 41 7.51 -11.55 11.53
CA CYS A 41 8.85 -11.80 11.03
C CYS A 41 9.25 -13.25 11.30
N VAL A 42 9.76 -13.94 10.27
CA VAL A 42 10.37 -15.27 10.44
C VAL A 42 11.75 -15.05 11.09
N PRO A 43 11.97 -15.43 12.36
CA PRO A 43 13.17 -15.02 13.10
C PRO A 43 14.48 -15.53 12.48
N GLU A 44 14.41 -16.67 11.81
CA GLU A 44 15.54 -17.32 11.14
C GLU A 44 15.96 -16.63 9.84
N LYS A 45 15.08 -15.77 9.27
CA LYS A 45 15.31 -15.10 8.00
C LYS A 45 14.66 -13.71 7.98
N PRO A 46 15.15 -12.76 8.79
CA PRO A 46 14.64 -11.41 8.78
C PRO A 46 14.94 -10.76 7.42
N VAL A 47 13.92 -10.15 6.82
CA VAL A 47 14.06 -9.36 5.59
C VAL A 47 13.73 -7.92 5.92
N THR A 48 14.73 -7.05 5.79
CA THR A 48 14.56 -5.61 5.98
C THR A 48 14.33 -4.96 4.63
N VAL A 49 13.21 -4.25 4.47
CA VAL A 49 12.94 -3.42 3.29
C VAL A 49 13.30 -1.97 3.60
N THR A 50 14.23 -1.42 2.83
CA THR A 50 14.73 -0.05 2.98
C THR A 50 13.94 0.93 2.12
N PHE A 51 13.96 2.21 2.50
CA PHE A 51 13.40 3.28 1.67
C PHE A 51 14.05 3.36 0.27
N ALA A 52 15.35 3.09 0.18
CA ALA A 52 16.06 3.06 -1.09
C ALA A 52 15.52 1.96 -2.04
N GLU A 53 15.16 0.79 -1.51
CA GLU A 53 14.54 -0.27 -2.30
C GLU A 53 13.15 0.11 -2.81
N VAL A 54 12.33 0.75 -1.96
CA VAL A 54 10.99 1.23 -2.34
C VAL A 54 11.06 2.29 -3.43
N THR A 55 11.97 3.26 -3.31
CA THR A 55 12.17 4.31 -4.32
C THR A 55 12.73 3.76 -5.63
N SER A 56 13.67 2.80 -5.57
CA SER A 56 14.16 2.07 -6.74
C SER A 56 13.04 1.30 -7.44
N ALA A 57 12.20 0.59 -6.68
CA ALA A 57 11.06 -0.13 -7.22
C ALA A 57 10.06 0.83 -7.90
N ALA A 58 9.73 1.95 -7.27
CA ALA A 58 8.86 2.97 -7.84
C ALA A 58 9.39 3.52 -9.16
N PHE A 59 10.70 3.77 -9.26
CA PHE A 59 11.34 4.23 -10.50
C PHE A 59 11.25 3.18 -11.61
N LYS A 60 11.51 1.90 -11.30
CA LYS A 60 11.50 0.81 -12.28
C LYS A 60 10.12 0.56 -12.88
N ILE A 61 9.06 0.66 -12.09
CA ILE A 61 7.69 0.35 -12.55
C ILE A 61 6.95 1.54 -13.15
N LYS A 62 7.48 2.77 -13.07
CA LYS A 62 6.74 4.01 -13.38
C LYS A 62 6.10 4.06 -14.78
N GLU A 63 6.72 3.43 -15.79
CA GLU A 63 6.21 3.38 -17.16
C GLU A 63 5.18 2.25 -17.37
N ASN A 64 5.07 1.35 -16.39
CA ASN A 64 4.21 0.18 -16.47
C ASN A 64 2.95 0.27 -15.62
N VAL A 65 2.92 1.17 -14.64
CA VAL A 65 1.79 1.39 -13.73
C VAL A 65 1.29 2.82 -13.81
N VAL A 66 0.00 3.05 -13.55
CA VAL A 66 -0.55 4.41 -13.58
C VAL A 66 -0.15 5.18 -12.32
N ARG A 67 0.25 6.46 -12.47
CA ARG A 67 0.36 7.38 -11.33
C ARG A 67 -1.05 7.82 -10.93
N THR A 68 -1.67 7.07 -10.02
CA THR A 68 -3.03 7.34 -9.55
C THR A 68 -3.15 8.70 -8.86
N PRO A 69 -4.29 9.39 -8.96
CA PRO A 69 -4.54 10.63 -8.23
C PRO A 69 -4.43 10.45 -6.71
N CYS A 70 -4.12 11.55 -6.03
CA CYS A 70 -4.12 11.67 -4.58
C CYS A 70 -4.75 13.00 -4.21
N GLY A 71 -6.08 13.07 -4.32
CA GLY A 71 -6.84 14.29 -4.08
C GLY A 71 -7.31 14.40 -2.64
N VAL A 72 -7.72 15.61 -2.25
CA VAL A 72 -8.36 15.86 -0.96
C VAL A 72 -9.68 15.09 -0.88
N SER A 73 -9.94 14.44 0.24
CA SER A 73 -11.18 13.72 0.54
C SER A 73 -12.29 14.70 0.88
N HIS A 74 -13.54 14.35 0.55
CA HIS A 74 -14.73 15.07 1.01
C HIS A 74 -14.91 14.99 2.54
N MET A 75 -14.29 14.00 3.17
CA MET A 75 -14.30 13.86 4.64
C MET A 75 -13.43 14.91 5.33
N SER A 76 -12.55 15.61 4.61
CA SER A 76 -11.68 16.61 5.23
C SER A 76 -12.46 17.70 5.95
N GLU A 77 -13.60 18.10 5.39
CA GLU A 77 -14.48 19.11 6.00
C GLU A 77 -15.21 18.58 7.24
N SER A 78 -15.74 17.35 7.20
CA SER A 78 -16.46 16.76 8.33
C SER A 78 -15.56 16.47 9.51
N GLU A 79 -14.31 16.09 9.26
CA GLU A 79 -13.34 15.71 10.29
C GLU A 79 -12.47 16.88 10.77
N GLY A 80 -12.56 18.06 10.14
CA GLY A 80 -11.71 19.21 10.47
C GLY A 80 -10.21 18.94 10.26
N MET A 81 -9.85 18.02 9.37
CA MET A 81 -8.47 17.59 9.09
C MET A 81 -8.22 17.48 7.58
N GLU A 82 -6.98 17.71 7.13
CA GLU A 82 -6.62 17.48 5.72
C GLU A 82 -6.44 15.98 5.43
N ILE A 83 -7.47 15.35 4.88
CA ILE A 83 -7.47 13.94 4.49
C ILE A 83 -7.26 13.83 2.98
N PHE A 84 -6.30 13.02 2.54
CA PHE A 84 -6.04 12.74 1.12
C PHE A 84 -6.35 11.29 0.78
N LEU A 85 -7.02 11.06 -0.35
CA LEU A 85 -7.35 9.72 -0.84
C LEU A 85 -6.44 9.33 -2.01
N LYS A 86 -5.58 8.33 -1.78
CA LYS A 86 -4.79 7.70 -2.83
C LYS A 86 -5.65 6.67 -3.59
N GLN A 87 -6.04 6.99 -4.81
CA GLN A 87 -7.03 6.21 -5.57
C GLN A 87 -6.40 5.03 -6.31
N ASP A 88 -5.78 4.10 -5.60
CA ASP A 88 -5.12 2.93 -6.20
C ASP A 88 -6.10 1.90 -6.82
N PHE A 89 -7.41 2.04 -6.57
CA PHE A 89 -8.44 1.32 -7.31
C PHE A 89 -8.54 1.75 -8.78
N LEU A 90 -7.92 2.88 -9.17
CA LEU A 90 -7.79 3.33 -10.56
C LEU A 90 -6.56 2.75 -11.28
N GLN A 91 -5.83 1.82 -10.64
CA GLN A 91 -4.90 0.96 -11.37
C GLN A 91 -5.63 0.12 -12.42
N ARG A 92 -4.93 -0.37 -13.44
CA ARG A 92 -5.54 -1.09 -14.57
C ARG A 92 -6.18 -2.41 -14.15
N SER A 93 -5.61 -3.05 -13.15
CA SER A 93 -6.10 -4.25 -12.46
C SER A 93 -7.03 -3.93 -11.28
N GLY A 94 -7.39 -2.66 -11.08
CA GLY A 94 -8.36 -2.24 -10.05
C GLY A 94 -7.81 -2.20 -8.61
N SER A 95 -6.49 -2.33 -8.40
CA SER A 95 -5.91 -2.23 -7.05
C SER A 95 -4.42 -1.92 -7.03
N PHE A 96 -3.90 -1.58 -5.84
CA PHE A 96 -2.47 -1.37 -5.60
C PHE A 96 -1.58 -2.59 -5.88
N LYS A 97 -2.16 -3.81 -5.94
CA LYS A 97 -1.40 -5.05 -6.15
C LYS A 97 -0.69 -5.09 -7.51
N GLU A 98 -1.13 -4.25 -8.44
CA GLU A 98 -0.45 -4.00 -9.71
C GLU A 98 1.03 -3.66 -9.55
N ARG A 99 1.37 -2.83 -8.57
CA ARG A 99 2.73 -2.31 -8.35
C ARG A 99 3.70 -3.45 -8.03
N GLY A 100 3.32 -4.30 -7.08
CA GLY A 100 4.14 -5.44 -6.65
C GLY A 100 4.24 -6.52 -7.72
N ALA A 101 3.13 -6.86 -8.39
CA ALA A 101 3.13 -7.84 -9.47
C ALA A 101 4.00 -7.39 -10.65
N CYS A 102 3.85 -6.12 -11.08
CA CYS A 102 4.68 -5.53 -12.13
C CYS A 102 6.16 -5.57 -11.75
N TYR A 103 6.51 -5.13 -10.53
CA TYR A 103 7.89 -5.12 -10.07
C TYR A 103 8.50 -6.53 -10.05
N ALA A 104 7.80 -7.49 -9.46
CA ALA A 104 8.27 -8.87 -9.35
C ALA A 104 8.56 -9.47 -10.73
N LEU A 105 7.62 -9.32 -11.67
CA LEU A 105 7.75 -9.84 -13.04
C LEU A 105 8.89 -9.17 -13.82
N MET A 106 9.06 -7.85 -13.68
CA MET A 106 10.15 -7.11 -14.34
C MET A 106 11.53 -7.52 -13.82
N MET A 107 11.63 -7.87 -12.54
CA MET A 107 12.89 -8.22 -11.88
C MET A 107 13.31 -9.69 -12.06
N LEU A 108 12.45 -10.54 -12.64
CA LEU A 108 12.83 -11.92 -12.95
C LEU A 108 13.98 -11.97 -13.96
N PRO A 109 14.99 -12.84 -13.76
CA PRO A 109 15.94 -13.20 -14.80
C PRO A 109 15.23 -13.77 -16.03
N GLU A 110 15.79 -13.58 -17.22
CA GLU A 110 15.19 -14.05 -18.48
C GLU A 110 14.92 -15.56 -18.49
N ALA A 111 15.78 -16.36 -17.86
CA ALA A 111 15.58 -17.79 -17.72
C ALA A 111 14.33 -18.14 -16.89
N GLN A 112 13.97 -17.33 -15.90
CA GLN A 112 12.76 -17.52 -15.09
C GLN A 112 11.52 -16.99 -15.81
N LYS A 113 11.61 -15.86 -16.51
CA LYS A 113 10.51 -15.35 -17.34
C LYS A 113 10.01 -16.38 -18.36
N LYS A 114 10.92 -17.11 -19.01
CA LYS A 114 10.57 -18.17 -19.98
C LYS A 114 9.87 -19.37 -19.35
N LYS A 115 10.15 -19.67 -18.08
CA LYS A 115 9.48 -20.76 -17.33
C LYS A 115 8.07 -20.36 -16.90
N GLY A 116 7.79 -19.07 -16.82
CA GLY A 116 6.53 -18.53 -16.33
C GLY A 116 6.46 -18.44 -14.81
N VAL A 117 5.33 -17.97 -14.32
CA VAL A 117 5.05 -17.77 -12.89
C VAL A 117 3.74 -18.43 -12.47
N ILE A 118 3.64 -18.77 -11.19
CA ILE A 118 2.40 -19.23 -10.58
C ILE A 118 2.16 -18.47 -9.27
N ALA A 119 0.90 -18.19 -8.97
CA ALA A 119 0.49 -17.64 -7.68
C ALA A 119 -0.90 -18.18 -7.31
N ALA A 120 -1.10 -18.49 -6.03
CA ALA A 120 -2.40 -18.84 -5.50
C ALA A 120 -3.10 -17.58 -4.96
N SER A 121 -4.08 -17.06 -5.71
CA SER A 121 -4.89 -15.93 -5.27
C SER A 121 -6.26 -15.94 -5.93
N ALA A 122 -7.31 -15.64 -5.17
CA ALA A 122 -8.69 -15.58 -5.67
C ALA A 122 -9.15 -14.14 -5.99
N GLY A 123 -8.25 -13.16 -6.11
CA GLY A 123 -8.65 -11.75 -6.26
C GLY A 123 -7.58 -10.85 -6.87
N ASN A 124 -7.47 -9.63 -6.34
CA ASN A 124 -6.63 -8.53 -6.86
C ASN A 124 -5.21 -8.92 -7.31
N HIS A 125 -4.56 -9.88 -6.62
CA HIS A 125 -3.20 -10.29 -7.00
C HIS A 125 -3.20 -11.12 -8.28
N ALA A 126 -4.16 -12.05 -8.43
CA ALA A 126 -4.31 -12.82 -9.65
C ALA A 126 -4.57 -11.91 -10.86
N GLN A 127 -5.46 -10.92 -10.71
CA GLN A 127 -5.73 -9.95 -11.77
C GLN A 127 -4.48 -9.14 -12.16
N ALA A 128 -3.77 -8.60 -11.18
CA ALA A 128 -2.52 -7.87 -11.40
C ALA A 128 -1.45 -8.73 -12.09
N LEU A 129 -1.29 -9.98 -11.63
CA LEU A 129 -0.31 -10.92 -12.17
C LEU A 129 -0.64 -11.30 -13.61
N CYS A 130 -1.88 -11.68 -13.91
CA CYS A 130 -2.31 -12.02 -15.26
C CYS A 130 -2.19 -10.82 -16.22
N TYR A 131 -2.56 -9.62 -15.76
CA TYR A 131 -2.46 -8.40 -16.55
C TYR A 131 -1.01 -8.11 -16.98
N HIS A 132 -0.08 -8.14 -16.02
CA HIS A 132 1.33 -7.87 -16.30
C HIS A 132 2.06 -9.04 -16.95
N GLY A 133 1.71 -10.29 -16.62
CA GLY A 133 2.26 -11.48 -17.28
C GLY A 133 1.99 -11.42 -18.79
N LYS A 134 0.74 -11.16 -19.17
CA LYS A 134 0.36 -10.96 -20.58
C LYS A 134 1.11 -9.78 -21.20
N LYS A 135 1.19 -8.63 -20.53
CA LYS A 135 1.85 -7.42 -21.05
C LYS A 135 3.36 -7.63 -21.28
N LEU A 136 4.01 -8.42 -20.44
CA LEU A 136 5.45 -8.68 -20.48
C LEU A 136 5.82 -9.95 -21.24
N GLY A 137 4.85 -10.71 -21.75
CA GLY A 137 5.07 -11.99 -22.43
C GLY A 137 5.60 -13.09 -21.49
N ILE A 138 5.22 -13.04 -20.21
CA ILE A 138 5.59 -14.03 -19.20
C ILE A 138 4.40 -14.97 -18.99
N PRO A 139 4.55 -16.28 -19.30
CA PRO A 139 3.51 -17.28 -19.09
C PRO A 139 3.06 -17.41 -17.63
#